data_AF-A0A158QXX0-F1
#
_entry.id   AF-A0A158QXX0-F1
#
_cell.length_a   1.000
_cell.length_b   1.000
_cell.length_c   1.000
_cell.angle_alpha   90.00
_cell.angle_beta   90.00
_cell.angle_gamma   90.00
#
_symmetry.space_group_name_H-M   'P 1'
#
loop_
_entity.id
_entity.type
_entity.pdbx_description
1 polymer ?
#
loop_
_entity_poly.entity_id
_entity_poly.type
_entity_poly.pdbx_seq_one_letter_code
_entity_poly.pdbx_strand_id
1 'polypeptide(L)'
;MNEPASFGTNEDNPWYYADLDHPDPKPLRCPTKGTDAVWDKPPYETYNVYNYGKALGVSNLAVQSSTLAEKTVCMLGLQANGTQRVYNVKSIYGWSQAKATLPAQHAMTGKRGLVISRSTFASAGRYSGHWLGDNSATWLDLEASVIGAQEFNMFGMPYVGSDICGFNGDTTEELCLRWHQMGAFHPFMRNHNTKGSLPQDPARWTTVTKATIKATLFRYKYLPFLYSLHFAASMHGGTVIRPVFFEFPHDHATYNLGYQFMWGKSMLIAPVVKGGTKSVRVYLPNGAWYSLYDYNYGEWILSEGTAKGFLYWDDGESIIHSYDTYKYCHWEFKYKVDKNGAALTIHTKRSCDVSHISIGINHVTVKGERGQIKL
;
A
#
# COMPACT_ATOMS: atom_id res chain seq x y z
N MET A 1 -3.53 -12.97 -9.22
CA MET A 1 -3.42 -14.30 -9.88
C MET A 1 -2.16 -14.45 -10.72
N ASN A 2 -1.22 -13.49 -10.69
CA ASN A 2 -0.09 -13.42 -11.60
C ASN A 2 1.25 -13.81 -10.95
N GLU A 3 1.21 -14.72 -9.99
CA GLU A 3 2.40 -15.29 -9.34
C GLU A 3 3.29 -16.15 -10.26
N PRO A 4 2.81 -16.90 -11.28
CA PRO A 4 1.45 -17.20 -11.76
C PRO A 4 0.75 -18.29 -10.94
N ALA A 5 -0.50 -18.05 -10.54
CA ALA A 5 -1.28 -19.04 -9.81
C ALA A 5 -1.85 -20.10 -10.76
N SER A 6 -1.82 -21.37 -10.35
CA SER A 6 -2.49 -22.47 -11.03
C SER A 6 -3.22 -23.34 -10.02
N PHE A 7 -4.45 -23.74 -10.34
CA PHE A 7 -5.21 -24.62 -9.47
C PHE A 7 -4.94 -26.08 -9.82
N GLY A 8 -4.72 -26.90 -8.80
CA GLY A 8 -4.68 -28.35 -8.99
C GLY A 8 -3.38 -28.90 -9.55
N THR A 9 -2.31 -28.12 -9.67
CA THR A 9 -1.01 -28.64 -10.12
C THR A 9 -0.58 -29.82 -9.26
N ASN A 10 -0.29 -30.96 -9.90
CA ASN A 10 0.05 -32.24 -9.27
C ASN A 10 -1.06 -32.89 -8.42
N GLU A 11 -2.27 -32.33 -8.35
CA GLU A 11 -3.40 -32.94 -7.64
C GLU A 11 -4.12 -33.98 -8.51
N ASP A 12 -4.60 -35.07 -7.90
CA ASP A 12 -5.36 -36.10 -8.61
C ASP A 12 -6.77 -35.65 -8.96
N ASN A 13 -7.49 -35.13 -7.96
CA ASN A 13 -8.85 -34.66 -8.09
C ASN A 13 -8.95 -33.27 -7.45
N PRO A 14 -8.50 -32.20 -8.14
CA PRO A 14 -8.64 -30.84 -7.63
C PRO A 14 -10.11 -30.46 -7.44
N TRP A 15 -10.39 -29.42 -6.66
CA TRP A 15 -11.76 -29.02 -6.30
C TRP A 15 -12.70 -28.77 -7.50
N TYR A 16 -12.15 -28.41 -8.66
CA TYR A 16 -12.90 -28.17 -9.89
C TYR A 16 -13.11 -29.42 -10.76
N TYR A 17 -12.54 -30.57 -10.38
CA TYR A 17 -12.59 -31.79 -11.19
C TYR A 17 -14.01 -32.36 -11.34
N ALA A 18 -14.86 -32.14 -10.35
CA ALA A 18 -16.27 -32.54 -10.35
C ALA A 18 -17.23 -31.40 -10.73
N ASP A 19 -16.71 -30.30 -11.28
CA ASP A 19 -17.53 -29.16 -11.69
C ASP A 19 -18.36 -29.52 -12.94
N LEU A 20 -19.67 -29.36 -12.85
CA LEU A 20 -20.61 -29.70 -13.92
C LEU A 20 -20.52 -28.73 -15.11
N ASP A 21 -20.07 -27.49 -14.88
CA ASP A 21 -19.93 -26.48 -15.93
C ASP A 21 -18.65 -26.70 -16.75
N HIS A 22 -17.68 -27.42 -16.20
CA HIS A 22 -16.40 -27.75 -16.82
C HIS A 22 -15.99 -29.20 -16.51
N PRO A 23 -16.56 -30.20 -17.20
CA PRO A 23 -16.29 -31.61 -16.89
C PRO A 23 -14.85 -32.02 -17.29
N ASP A 24 -14.16 -32.71 -16.38
CA ASP A 24 -12.86 -33.36 -16.54
C ASP A 24 -11.66 -32.49 -17.04
N PRO A 25 -11.47 -31.23 -16.62
CA PRO A 25 -10.23 -30.51 -16.90
C PRO A 25 -9.07 -31.21 -16.19
N LYS A 26 -8.20 -31.87 -16.97
CA LYS A 26 -7.03 -32.56 -16.43
C LYS A 26 -6.10 -31.54 -15.76
N PRO A 27 -5.70 -31.76 -14.49
CA PRO A 27 -4.75 -30.90 -13.82
C PRO A 27 -3.37 -30.94 -14.47
N LEU A 28 -2.62 -29.85 -14.36
CA LEU A 28 -1.22 -29.79 -14.77
C LEU A 28 -0.41 -30.81 -13.95
N ARG A 29 0.36 -31.67 -14.62
CA ARG A 29 1.28 -32.62 -13.97
C ARG A 29 2.72 -32.29 -14.32
N CYS A 30 3.52 -32.02 -13.30
CA CYS A 30 4.93 -31.70 -13.44
C CYS A 30 5.78 -32.95 -13.20
N PRO A 31 6.94 -33.08 -13.87
CA PRO A 31 7.84 -34.21 -13.62
C PRO A 31 8.34 -34.23 -12.18
N THR A 32 7.97 -35.27 -11.42
CA THR A 32 8.44 -35.48 -10.04
C THR A 32 9.44 -36.64 -9.90
N LYS A 33 9.73 -37.32 -11.01
CA LYS A 33 10.70 -38.42 -11.16
C LYS A 33 11.49 -38.23 -12.46
N GLY A 34 12.66 -38.86 -12.56
CA GLY A 34 13.52 -38.78 -13.74
C GLY A 34 14.41 -37.53 -13.74
N THR A 35 15.12 -37.30 -14.85
CA THR A 35 16.13 -36.23 -14.99
C THR A 35 15.55 -34.83 -14.87
N ASP A 36 14.30 -34.62 -15.30
CA ASP A 36 13.64 -33.31 -15.26
C ASP A 36 13.05 -32.97 -13.88
N ALA A 37 12.97 -33.93 -12.96
CA ALA A 37 12.45 -33.68 -11.61
C ALA A 37 13.30 -32.68 -10.82
N VAL A 38 14.58 -32.51 -11.19
CA VAL A 38 15.51 -31.58 -10.52
C VAL A 38 15.01 -30.12 -10.52
N TRP A 39 14.14 -29.74 -11.46
CA TRP A 39 13.61 -28.38 -11.51
C TRP A 39 12.50 -28.16 -10.48
N ASP A 40 11.63 -29.14 -10.25
CA ASP A 40 10.55 -29.04 -9.27
C ASP A 40 10.96 -29.55 -7.88
N LYS A 41 12.00 -30.38 -7.81
CA LYS A 41 12.68 -30.89 -6.61
C LYS A 41 14.17 -30.55 -6.66
N PRO A 42 14.55 -29.29 -6.42
CA PRO A 42 15.94 -28.88 -6.46
C PRO A 42 16.76 -29.58 -5.36
N PRO A 43 18.10 -29.65 -5.48
CA PRO A 43 18.97 -30.23 -4.46
C PRO A 43 18.81 -29.61 -3.07
N TYR A 44 18.36 -28.35 -3.03
CA TYR A 44 17.99 -27.64 -1.80
C TYR A 44 16.58 -27.07 -1.93
N GLU A 45 15.63 -27.69 -1.24
CA GLU A 45 14.25 -27.24 -1.21
C GLU A 45 14.10 -26.03 -0.29
N THR A 46 13.41 -24.99 -0.78
CA THR A 46 13.10 -23.81 0.05
C THR A 46 12.08 -24.16 1.13
N TYR A 47 12.02 -23.34 2.19
CA TYR A 47 11.02 -23.49 3.26
C TYR A 47 9.57 -23.59 2.75
N ASN A 48 9.27 -22.98 1.59
CA ASN A 48 7.94 -23.03 0.99
C ASN A 48 7.46 -24.46 0.70
N VAL A 49 8.34 -25.35 0.24
CA VAL A 49 8.02 -26.75 -0.03
C VAL A 49 7.54 -27.45 1.25
N TYR A 50 8.27 -27.24 2.35
CA TYR A 50 7.95 -27.81 3.65
C TYR A 50 6.68 -27.20 4.28
N ASN A 51 6.51 -25.89 4.16
CA ASN A 51 5.38 -25.17 4.76
C ASN A 51 4.05 -25.58 4.11
N TYR A 52 4.06 -25.73 2.78
CA TYR A 52 2.87 -26.14 2.05
C TYR A 52 2.43 -27.57 2.42
N GLY A 53 3.39 -28.50 2.56
CA GLY A 53 3.11 -29.85 3.04
C GLY A 53 2.45 -29.90 4.43
N LYS A 54 2.81 -28.98 5.33
CA LYS A 54 2.17 -28.85 6.66
C LYS A 54 0.79 -28.21 6.62
N ALA A 55 0.59 -27.18 5.79
CA ALA A 55 -0.68 -26.44 5.69
C ALA A 55 -1.85 -27.31 5.19
N LEU A 56 -1.55 -28.39 4.46
CA LEU A 56 -2.54 -29.37 4.00
C LEU A 56 -2.95 -30.40 5.08
N GLY A 57 -2.48 -30.27 6.32
CA GLY A 57 -2.85 -31.18 7.43
C GLY A 57 -2.34 -32.60 7.26
N VAL A 58 -1.36 -32.81 6.38
CA VAL A 58 -0.85 -34.13 6.03
C VAL A 58 0.28 -34.52 6.98
N SER A 59 0.26 -35.76 7.48
CA SER A 59 1.27 -36.29 8.40
C SER A 59 2.71 -36.11 7.89
N ASN A 60 3.71 -36.19 8.77
CA ASN A 60 5.15 -36.00 8.48
C ASN A 60 5.68 -36.76 7.25
N LEU A 61 5.00 -37.80 6.75
CA LEU A 61 5.36 -38.54 5.53
C LEU A 61 5.00 -37.83 4.20
N ALA A 62 4.06 -36.89 4.18
CA ALA A 62 3.65 -36.16 2.96
C ALA A 62 4.31 -34.79 2.79
N VAL A 63 5.06 -34.34 3.80
CA VAL A 63 6.02 -33.24 3.66
C VAL A 63 7.08 -33.57 2.58
N GLN A 64 7.26 -34.86 2.24
CA GLN A 64 8.14 -35.37 1.17
C GLN A 64 7.56 -35.33 -0.26
N SER A 65 6.30 -34.95 -0.47
CA SER A 65 5.68 -34.94 -1.82
C SER A 65 5.47 -33.56 -2.43
N SER A 66 5.52 -32.48 -1.64
CA SER A 66 5.39 -31.12 -2.16
C SER A 66 6.58 -30.76 -3.05
N THR A 67 6.35 -29.89 -4.03
CA THR A 67 7.36 -29.44 -4.99
C THR A 67 7.37 -27.92 -5.12
N LEU A 68 8.27 -27.36 -5.93
CA LEU A 68 8.18 -25.93 -6.25
C LEU A 68 6.95 -25.59 -7.10
N ALA A 69 6.37 -26.56 -7.81
CA ALA A 69 5.20 -26.39 -8.67
C ALA A 69 3.86 -26.34 -7.91
N GLU A 70 3.84 -26.49 -6.58
CA GLU A 70 2.59 -26.41 -5.82
C GLU A 70 1.86 -25.10 -6.08
N LYS A 71 0.60 -25.22 -6.53
CA LYS A 71 -0.31 -24.12 -6.89
C LYS A 71 0.26 -23.11 -7.92
N THR A 72 1.21 -23.54 -8.75
CA THR A 72 1.81 -22.75 -9.82
C THR A 72 2.13 -23.62 -11.04
N VAL A 73 2.85 -23.10 -12.02
CA VAL A 73 3.24 -23.84 -13.23
C VAL A 73 4.55 -24.62 -13.02
N CYS A 74 4.80 -25.66 -13.83
CA CYS A 74 6.00 -26.49 -13.70
C CYS A 74 7.29 -25.70 -13.88
N MET A 75 8.28 -25.94 -13.01
CA MET A 75 9.55 -25.21 -13.06
C MET A 75 10.39 -25.50 -14.32
N LEU A 76 10.20 -26.67 -14.95
CA LEU A 76 10.80 -27.03 -16.23
C LEU A 76 10.30 -26.15 -17.39
N GLY A 77 9.10 -25.56 -17.28
CA GLY A 77 8.47 -24.79 -18.36
C GLY A 77 9.39 -23.70 -18.92
N LEU A 78 9.37 -23.48 -20.22
CA LEU A 78 10.23 -22.50 -20.89
C LEU A 78 9.49 -21.18 -21.14
N GLN A 79 10.21 -20.08 -20.95
CA GLN A 79 9.83 -18.70 -21.22
C GLN A 79 10.94 -18.01 -22.03
N ALA A 80 10.74 -16.73 -22.36
CA ALA A 80 11.69 -15.92 -23.11
C ALA A 80 12.17 -16.62 -24.41
N ASN A 81 11.19 -17.06 -25.22
CA ASN A 81 11.43 -17.78 -26.47
C ASN A 81 12.35 -19.01 -26.31
N GLY A 82 12.13 -19.79 -25.25
CA GLY A 82 12.89 -21.03 -25.01
C GLY A 82 14.19 -20.87 -24.23
N THR A 83 14.58 -19.64 -23.87
CA THR A 83 15.91 -19.39 -23.27
C THR A 83 15.94 -19.43 -21.75
N GLN A 84 14.80 -19.28 -21.09
CA GLN A 84 14.71 -19.27 -19.63
C GLN A 84 13.70 -20.29 -19.13
N ARG A 85 14.06 -21.03 -18.10
CA ARG A 85 13.10 -21.88 -17.39
C ARG A 85 12.32 -21.06 -16.38
N VAL A 86 11.07 -21.42 -16.14
CA VAL A 86 10.23 -20.88 -15.04
C VAL A 86 11.00 -20.94 -13.73
N TYR A 87 11.77 -22.01 -13.48
CA TYR A 87 12.67 -22.12 -12.32
C TYR A 87 13.47 -20.85 -12.03
N ASN A 88 14.02 -20.20 -13.06
CA ASN A 88 14.83 -18.99 -12.93
C ASN A 88 13.99 -17.70 -12.83
N VAL A 89 12.81 -17.69 -13.45
CA VAL A 89 12.06 -16.44 -13.71
C VAL A 89 10.67 -16.39 -13.07
N LYS A 90 10.27 -17.41 -12.30
CA LYS A 90 8.95 -17.48 -11.65
C LYS A 90 8.64 -16.20 -10.87
N SER A 91 9.55 -15.79 -9.99
CA SER A 91 9.35 -14.64 -9.09
C SER A 91 9.26 -13.30 -9.82
N ILE A 92 9.65 -13.22 -11.10
CA ILE A 92 9.52 -12.02 -11.92
C ILE A 92 8.36 -12.07 -12.91
N TYR A 93 7.49 -13.08 -12.85
CA TYR A 93 6.34 -13.22 -13.76
C TYR A 93 5.33 -12.06 -13.61
N GLY A 94 4.85 -11.79 -12.40
CA GLY A 94 3.94 -10.65 -12.17
C GLY A 94 4.57 -9.30 -12.48
N TRP A 95 5.87 -9.16 -12.20
CA TRP A 95 6.65 -7.97 -12.56
C TRP A 95 6.72 -7.76 -14.08
N SER A 96 7.01 -8.83 -14.84
CA SER A 96 7.12 -8.74 -16.30
C SER A 96 5.77 -8.45 -16.95
N GLN A 97 4.69 -8.99 -16.39
CA GLN A 97 3.33 -8.67 -16.79
C GLN A 97 3.01 -7.19 -16.53
N ALA A 98 3.25 -6.66 -15.32
CA ALA A 98 2.98 -5.26 -15.00
C ALA A 98 3.74 -4.29 -15.92
N LYS A 99 4.99 -4.62 -16.25
CA LYS A 99 5.82 -3.87 -17.21
C LYS A 99 5.22 -3.83 -18.62
N ALA A 100 4.45 -4.83 -19.03
CA ALA A 100 3.73 -4.85 -20.30
C ALA A 100 2.34 -4.17 -20.19
N THR A 101 1.65 -4.34 -19.07
CA THR A 101 0.29 -3.81 -18.85
C THR A 101 0.25 -2.28 -18.80
N LEU A 102 1.20 -1.63 -18.12
CA LEU A 102 1.18 -0.16 -17.97
C LEU A 102 1.28 0.57 -19.33
N PRO A 103 2.26 0.25 -20.22
CA PRO A 103 2.29 0.85 -21.56
C PRO A 103 1.04 0.56 -22.40
N ALA A 104 0.46 -0.64 -22.27
CA ALA A 104 -0.79 -0.97 -22.96
C ALA A 104 -1.94 -0.09 -22.46
N GLN A 105 -2.07 0.13 -21.15
CA GLN A 105 -3.05 1.05 -20.59
C GLN A 105 -2.83 2.48 -21.09
N HIS A 106 -1.58 2.97 -21.08
CA HIS A 106 -1.25 4.28 -21.63
C HIS A 106 -1.68 4.42 -23.10
N ALA A 107 -1.39 3.42 -23.94
CA ALA A 107 -1.74 3.43 -25.36
C ALA A 107 -3.26 3.41 -25.57
N MET A 108 -4.00 2.70 -24.73
CA MET A 108 -5.45 2.58 -24.85
C MET A 108 -6.21 3.81 -24.38
N THR A 109 -5.71 4.53 -23.36
CA THR A 109 -6.46 5.64 -22.76
C THR A 109 -5.86 7.01 -23.02
N GLY A 110 -4.61 7.09 -23.49
CA GLY A 110 -3.86 8.35 -23.61
C GLY A 110 -3.59 9.05 -22.27
N LYS A 111 -3.72 8.33 -21.14
CA LYS A 111 -3.65 8.86 -19.77
C LYS A 111 -2.74 8.02 -18.90
N ARG A 112 -2.19 8.62 -17.83
CA ARG A 112 -1.29 8.01 -16.83
C ARG A 112 -1.87 6.76 -16.21
N GLY A 113 -3.17 6.78 -15.90
CA GLY A 113 -3.89 5.64 -15.32
C GLY A 113 -3.21 5.05 -14.09
N LEU A 114 -3.50 3.77 -13.85
CA LEU A 114 -2.99 3.01 -12.71
C LEU A 114 -3.08 1.51 -13.03
N VAL A 115 -2.04 0.75 -12.64
CA VAL A 115 -2.05 -0.71 -12.63
C VAL A 115 -1.89 -1.17 -11.19
N ILE A 116 -2.69 -2.16 -10.77
CA ILE A 116 -2.58 -2.82 -9.47
C ILE A 116 -2.22 -4.28 -9.70
N SER A 117 -1.07 -4.71 -9.20
CA SER A 117 -0.55 -6.08 -9.39
C SER A 117 -0.47 -6.82 -8.05
N ARG A 118 -0.79 -8.12 -8.06
CA ARG A 118 -0.66 -8.98 -6.87
C ARG A 118 0.78 -9.41 -6.69
N SER A 119 1.32 -10.16 -7.64
CA SER A 119 2.72 -10.59 -7.58
C SER A 119 3.65 -9.43 -7.93
N THR A 120 4.64 -9.22 -7.08
CA THR A 120 5.64 -8.15 -7.20
C THR A 120 7.04 -8.70 -7.04
N PHE A 121 8.02 -7.98 -7.58
CA PHE A 121 9.45 -8.19 -7.35
C PHE A 121 10.12 -6.83 -7.17
N ALA A 122 11.38 -6.78 -6.75
CA ALA A 122 12.13 -5.53 -6.68
C ALA A 122 12.00 -4.75 -8.00
N SER A 123 11.75 -3.44 -7.92
CA SER A 123 11.39 -2.51 -9.01
C SER A 123 9.94 -2.55 -9.54
N ALA A 124 9.05 -3.43 -9.07
CA ALA A 124 7.66 -3.48 -9.52
C ALA A 124 6.89 -2.16 -9.28
N GLY A 125 7.26 -1.39 -8.26
CA GLY A 125 6.69 -0.06 -7.97
C GLY A 125 6.85 0.96 -9.09
N ARG A 126 7.73 0.72 -10.06
CA ARG A 126 7.86 1.53 -11.28
C ARG A 126 6.68 1.36 -12.24
N TYR A 127 6.00 0.21 -12.18
CA TYR A 127 5.00 -0.20 -13.17
C TYR A 127 3.59 -0.37 -12.58
N SER A 128 3.48 -0.59 -11.27
CA SER A 128 2.20 -0.84 -10.62
C SER A 128 2.20 -0.45 -9.15
N GLY A 129 1.03 -0.12 -8.62
CA GLY A 129 0.75 -0.24 -7.19
C GLY A 129 0.49 -1.69 -6.79
N HIS A 130 0.22 -1.90 -5.51
CA HIS A 130 -0.03 -3.22 -4.92
C HIS A 130 -1.19 -3.16 -3.93
N TRP A 131 -1.91 -4.26 -3.77
CA TRP A 131 -2.78 -4.45 -2.60
C TRP A 131 -2.28 -5.69 -1.85
N LEU A 132 -2.39 -5.69 -0.53
CA LEU A 132 -1.79 -6.69 0.37
C LEU A 132 -2.39 -8.11 0.26
N GLY A 133 -3.19 -8.39 -0.78
CA GLY A 133 -3.73 -9.70 -1.07
C GLY A 133 -5.00 -10.04 -0.30
N ASP A 134 -5.28 -11.33 -0.25
CA ASP A 134 -6.53 -11.92 0.22
C ASP A 134 -6.52 -12.05 1.75
N ASN A 135 -6.55 -10.91 2.45
CA ASN A 135 -6.61 -10.84 3.91
C ASN A 135 -7.93 -11.38 4.48
N SER A 136 -7.98 -11.67 5.78
CA SER A 136 -9.19 -12.12 6.46
C SER A 136 -9.86 -11.00 7.25
N ALA A 137 -11.17 -11.11 7.49
CA ALA A 137 -11.96 -10.20 8.30
C ALA A 137 -11.67 -10.39 9.81
N THR A 138 -10.41 -10.19 10.21
CA THR A 138 -9.94 -10.33 11.60
C THR A 138 -9.20 -9.07 12.08
N TRP A 139 -9.12 -8.91 13.40
CA TRP A 139 -8.31 -7.84 14.01
C TRP A 139 -6.81 -8.02 13.75
N LEU A 140 -6.33 -9.27 13.64
CA LEU A 140 -4.92 -9.56 13.34
C LEU A 140 -4.55 -9.09 11.93
N ASP A 141 -5.45 -9.27 10.95
CA ASP A 141 -5.24 -8.78 9.59
C ASP A 141 -5.32 -7.25 9.50
N LEU A 142 -6.15 -6.61 10.33
CA LEU A 142 -6.12 -5.15 10.49
C LEU A 142 -4.76 -4.68 11.00
N GLU A 143 -4.22 -5.31 12.04
CA GLU A 143 -2.87 -5.04 12.57
C GLU A 143 -1.78 -5.26 11.50
N ALA A 144 -1.81 -6.41 10.84
CA ALA A 144 -0.85 -6.78 9.80
C ALA A 144 -0.88 -5.81 8.60
N SER A 145 -2.04 -5.26 8.26
CA SER A 145 -2.16 -4.31 7.15
C SER A 145 -1.38 -3.01 7.38
N VAL A 146 -1.26 -2.56 8.63
CA VAL A 146 -0.45 -1.38 9.00
C VAL A 146 1.03 -1.67 8.80
N ILE A 147 1.47 -2.90 9.10
CA ILE A 147 2.85 -3.35 8.90
C ILE A 147 3.14 -3.48 7.40
N GLY A 148 2.29 -4.21 6.66
CA GLY A 148 2.47 -4.44 5.23
C GLY A 148 2.55 -3.14 4.42
N ALA A 149 1.75 -2.13 4.76
CA ALA A 149 1.82 -0.83 4.07
C ALA A 149 3.17 -0.12 4.28
N GLN A 150 3.78 -0.24 5.47
CA GLN A 150 5.11 0.28 5.76
C GLN A 150 6.20 -0.50 5.02
N GLU A 151 6.14 -1.82 5.04
CA GLU A 151 7.08 -2.71 4.36
C GLU A 151 7.10 -2.44 2.85
N PHE A 152 5.95 -2.34 2.20
CA PHE A 152 5.88 -2.05 0.76
C PHE A 152 6.42 -0.66 0.40
N ASN A 153 6.34 0.32 1.30
CA ASN A 153 7.04 1.59 1.11
C ASN A 153 8.56 1.39 1.13
N MET A 154 9.09 0.57 2.05
CA MET A 154 10.52 0.20 2.06
C MET A 154 10.92 -0.60 0.81
N PHE A 155 10.01 -1.38 0.23
CA PHE A 155 10.22 -2.12 -1.02
C PHE A 155 10.12 -1.24 -2.28
N GLY A 156 9.90 0.07 -2.14
CA GLY A 156 9.81 1.02 -3.25
C GLY A 156 8.45 1.00 -3.97
N MET A 157 7.38 0.62 -3.26
CA MET A 157 6.01 0.54 -3.78
C MET A 157 5.05 1.36 -2.91
N PRO A 158 5.09 2.71 -2.98
CA PRO A 158 4.35 3.55 -2.07
C PRO A 158 2.83 3.53 -2.29
N TYR A 159 2.34 3.17 -3.48
CA TYR A 159 0.90 3.08 -3.75
C TYR A 159 0.37 1.70 -3.34
N VAL A 160 0.10 1.55 -2.04
CA VAL A 160 -0.27 0.29 -1.40
C VAL A 160 -1.46 0.43 -0.44
N GLY A 161 -2.17 -0.68 -0.21
CA GLY A 161 -3.22 -0.79 0.82
C GLY A 161 -3.78 -2.20 0.94
N SER A 162 -4.64 -2.41 1.94
CA SER A 162 -5.35 -3.68 2.18
C SER A 162 -6.80 -3.62 1.70
N ASP A 163 -7.44 -4.78 1.61
CA ASP A 163 -8.89 -4.85 1.48
C ASP A 163 -9.56 -4.51 2.80
N ILE A 164 -10.16 -3.32 2.84
CA ILE A 164 -10.82 -2.77 4.02
C ILE A 164 -11.99 -3.67 4.41
N CYS A 165 -12.10 -3.94 5.71
CA CYS A 165 -13.02 -4.89 6.35
C CYS A 165 -12.67 -6.38 6.21
N GLY A 166 -11.66 -6.71 5.39
CA GLY A 166 -11.15 -8.06 5.17
C GLY A 166 -11.80 -8.73 3.96
N PHE A 167 -11.01 -9.44 3.15
CA PHE A 167 -11.51 -10.13 1.95
C PHE A 167 -12.19 -11.46 2.28
N ASN A 168 -11.60 -12.26 3.18
CA ASN A 168 -12.11 -13.58 3.55
C ASN A 168 -12.92 -13.55 4.86
N GLY A 169 -14.08 -14.19 4.87
CA GLY A 169 -14.95 -14.32 6.04
C GLY A 169 -15.86 -13.10 6.26
N ASP A 170 -16.86 -13.26 7.11
CA ASP A 170 -17.81 -12.18 7.41
C ASP A 170 -17.24 -11.22 8.46
N THR A 171 -17.16 -9.94 8.11
CA THR A 171 -16.70 -8.89 9.02
C THR A 171 -17.72 -8.56 10.10
N THR A 172 -17.29 -7.81 11.12
CA THR A 172 -18.17 -7.24 12.15
C THR A 172 -18.28 -5.73 12.00
N GLU A 173 -19.39 -5.15 12.48
CA GLU A 173 -19.61 -3.69 12.41
C GLU A 173 -18.45 -2.90 13.04
N GLU A 174 -17.97 -3.31 14.22
CA GLU A 174 -16.84 -2.63 14.88
C GLU A 174 -15.54 -2.76 14.09
N LEU A 175 -15.20 -3.97 13.63
CA LEU A 175 -13.99 -4.20 12.85
C LEU A 175 -14.01 -3.38 11.57
N CYS A 176 -15.12 -3.43 10.81
CA CYS A 176 -15.25 -2.72 9.55
C CYS A 176 -15.22 -1.19 9.74
N LEU A 177 -15.78 -0.69 10.85
CA LEU A 177 -15.68 0.71 11.24
C LEU A 177 -14.23 1.12 11.48
N ARG A 178 -13.48 0.36 12.29
CA ARG A 178 -12.06 0.65 12.58
C ARG A 178 -11.19 0.52 11.34
N TRP A 179 -11.50 -0.43 10.47
CA TRP A 179 -10.75 -0.61 9.23
C TRP A 179 -10.97 0.55 8.25
N HIS A 180 -12.17 1.11 8.14
CA HIS A 180 -12.37 2.32 7.32
C HIS A 180 -11.63 3.54 7.89
N GLN A 181 -11.55 3.67 9.23
CA GLN A 181 -10.77 4.73 9.87
C GLN A 181 -9.28 4.62 9.53
N MET A 182 -8.71 3.42 9.65
CA MET A 182 -7.29 3.17 9.35
C MET A 182 -7.03 3.20 7.84
N GLY A 183 -7.84 2.51 7.03
CA GLY A 183 -7.67 2.34 5.60
C GLY A 183 -7.76 3.65 4.81
N ALA A 184 -8.41 4.68 5.36
CA ALA A 184 -8.34 6.05 4.83
C ALA A 184 -6.92 6.62 4.78
N PHE A 185 -5.97 6.02 5.51
CA PHE A 185 -4.56 6.39 5.54
C PHE A 185 -3.66 5.48 4.68
N HIS A 186 -4.21 4.46 4.01
CA HIS A 186 -3.50 3.74 2.97
C HIS A 186 -3.58 4.50 1.63
N PRO A 187 -2.47 4.68 0.90
CA PRO A 187 -2.47 5.26 -0.44
C PRO A 187 -3.49 4.63 -1.39
N PHE A 188 -3.60 3.30 -1.38
CA PHE A 188 -4.66 2.56 -2.07
C PHE A 188 -5.79 2.21 -1.10
N MET A 189 -6.84 3.01 -1.07
CA MET A 189 -8.00 2.83 -0.21
C MET A 189 -9.11 2.08 -0.97
N ARG A 190 -9.29 0.77 -0.71
CA ARG A 190 -10.30 -0.08 -1.35
C ARG A 190 -11.06 -0.91 -0.33
N ASN A 191 -12.39 -0.99 -0.46
CA ASN A 191 -13.21 -2.01 0.18
C ASN A 191 -13.49 -3.11 -0.85
N HIS A 192 -13.12 -4.35 -0.54
CA HIS A 192 -13.26 -5.51 -1.42
C HIS A 192 -13.59 -6.73 -0.58
N ASN A 193 -14.34 -7.67 -1.15
CA ASN A 193 -14.90 -8.81 -0.43
C ASN A 193 -14.90 -10.04 -1.33
N THR A 194 -14.84 -11.23 -0.74
CA THR A 194 -14.99 -12.48 -1.47
C THR A 194 -16.44 -12.75 -1.86
N LYS A 195 -16.63 -13.58 -2.89
CA LYS A 195 -17.96 -13.98 -3.34
C LYS A 195 -18.59 -14.90 -2.28
N GLY A 196 -19.86 -14.66 -1.96
CA GLY A 196 -20.64 -15.47 -1.01
C GLY A 196 -20.61 -14.98 0.43
N SER A 197 -19.69 -14.10 0.79
CA SER A 197 -19.70 -13.41 2.09
C SER A 197 -20.77 -12.33 2.16
N LEU A 198 -21.16 -11.96 3.39
CA LEU A 198 -22.12 -10.90 3.63
C LEU A 198 -21.59 -9.56 3.08
N PRO A 199 -22.46 -8.69 2.52
CA PRO A 199 -22.06 -7.36 2.06
C PRO A 199 -21.45 -6.53 3.19
N GLN A 200 -20.40 -5.78 2.87
CA GLN A 200 -19.61 -4.99 3.84
C GLN A 200 -19.24 -3.59 3.33
N ASP A 201 -19.94 -3.10 2.31
CA ASP A 201 -19.71 -1.75 1.78
C ASP A 201 -20.00 -0.68 2.86
N PRO A 202 -19.49 0.56 2.70
CA PRO A 202 -19.63 1.61 3.70
C PRO A 202 -21.07 1.96 4.11
N ALA A 203 -22.08 1.64 3.29
CA ALA A 203 -23.48 1.92 3.58
C ALA A 203 -24.17 0.78 4.36
N ARG A 204 -23.50 -0.36 4.57
CA ARG A 204 -24.07 -1.54 5.24
C ARG A 204 -24.52 -1.26 6.68
N TRP A 205 -23.75 -0.46 7.43
CA TRP A 205 -24.06 -0.09 8.82
C TRP A 205 -23.96 1.42 9.00
N THR A 206 -24.91 2.01 9.73
CA THR A 206 -24.94 3.46 9.98
C THR A 206 -23.69 3.95 10.71
N THR A 207 -23.09 3.15 11.61
CA THR A 207 -21.87 3.55 12.33
C THR A 207 -20.65 3.53 11.40
N VAL A 208 -20.55 2.54 10.51
CA VAL A 208 -19.53 2.44 9.47
C VAL A 208 -19.67 3.60 8.49
N THR A 209 -20.88 3.91 8.03
CA THR A 209 -21.13 5.08 7.15
C THR A 209 -20.59 6.36 7.76
N LYS A 210 -20.92 6.65 9.03
CA LYS A 210 -20.47 7.86 9.73
C LYS A 210 -18.95 7.91 9.86
N ALA A 211 -18.32 6.80 10.22
CA ALA A 211 -16.87 6.72 10.35
C ALA A 211 -16.17 6.91 9.00
N THR A 212 -16.67 6.26 7.95
CA THR A 212 -16.14 6.36 6.58
C THR A 212 -16.27 7.79 6.05
N ILE A 213 -17.42 8.46 6.22
CA ILE A 213 -17.58 9.87 5.82
C ILE A 213 -16.52 10.73 6.51
N LYS A 214 -16.35 10.59 7.83
CA LYS A 214 -15.38 11.39 8.59
C LYS A 214 -13.93 11.15 8.12
N ALA A 215 -13.56 9.88 7.94
CA ALA A 215 -12.20 9.51 7.53
C ALA A 215 -11.90 9.90 6.07
N THR A 216 -12.85 9.68 5.16
CA THR A 216 -12.72 10.03 3.75
C THR A 216 -12.69 11.53 3.54
N LEU A 217 -13.53 12.33 4.21
CA LEU A 217 -13.48 13.79 4.10
C LEU A 217 -12.16 14.35 4.61
N PHE A 218 -11.61 13.79 5.69
CA PHE A 218 -10.26 14.14 6.15
C PHE A 218 -9.22 13.80 5.07
N ARG A 219 -9.23 12.57 4.56
CA ARG A 219 -8.33 12.16 3.47
C ARG A 219 -8.42 13.12 2.28
N TYR A 220 -9.64 13.46 1.85
CA TYR A 220 -9.88 14.35 0.71
C TYR A 220 -9.38 15.78 0.95
N LYS A 221 -9.53 16.30 2.17
CA LYS A 221 -8.94 17.58 2.57
C LYS A 221 -7.41 17.59 2.44
N TYR A 222 -6.75 16.46 2.73
CA TYR A 222 -5.29 16.31 2.66
C TYR A 222 -4.78 15.62 1.39
N LEU A 223 -5.62 15.42 0.37
CA LEU A 223 -5.20 14.86 -0.91
C LEU A 223 -4.04 15.62 -1.56
N PRO A 224 -3.97 16.97 -1.55
CA PRO A 224 -2.82 17.69 -2.10
C PRO A 224 -1.50 17.35 -1.41
N PHE A 225 -1.53 17.11 -0.08
CA PHE A 225 -0.36 16.66 0.68
C PHE A 225 0.02 15.24 0.28
N LEU A 226 -0.93 14.31 0.28
CA LEU A 226 -0.68 12.91 -0.11
C LEU A 226 -0.18 12.81 -1.57
N TYR A 227 -0.75 13.60 -2.48
CA TYR A 227 -0.33 13.71 -3.86
C TYR A 227 1.11 14.21 -3.98
N SER A 228 1.44 15.27 -3.25
CA SER A 228 2.80 15.83 -3.23
C SER A 228 3.82 14.81 -2.70
N LEU A 229 3.47 14.00 -1.71
CA LEU A 229 4.33 12.91 -1.23
C LEU A 229 4.58 11.87 -2.33
N HIS A 230 3.55 11.46 -3.07
CA HIS A 230 3.71 10.54 -4.20
C HIS A 230 4.54 11.15 -5.32
N PHE A 231 4.32 12.42 -5.66
CA PHE A 231 5.06 13.13 -6.69
C PHE A 231 6.54 13.27 -6.34
N ALA A 232 6.86 13.59 -5.08
CA ALA A 232 8.23 13.62 -4.58
C ALA A 232 8.86 12.23 -4.62
N ALA A 233 8.12 11.19 -4.19
CA ALA A 233 8.60 9.81 -4.20
C ALA A 233 8.87 9.29 -5.62
N SER A 234 8.06 9.68 -6.61
CA SER A 234 8.26 9.29 -8.00
C SER A 234 9.41 10.03 -8.69
N MET A 235 9.74 11.25 -8.24
CA MET A 235 10.85 12.04 -8.77
C MET A 235 12.19 11.72 -8.12
N HIS A 236 12.21 11.46 -6.81
CA HIS A 236 13.43 11.39 -6.00
C HIS A 236 13.62 10.04 -5.28
N GLY A 237 12.67 9.11 -5.41
CA GLY A 237 12.60 7.93 -4.55
C GLY A 237 12.14 8.29 -3.13
N GLY A 238 12.22 7.31 -2.23
CA GLY A 238 11.75 7.45 -0.86
C GLY A 238 10.35 6.87 -0.64
N THR A 239 9.70 7.32 0.43
CA THR A 239 8.50 6.69 0.98
C THR A 239 7.38 7.69 1.25
N VAL A 240 6.13 7.24 1.11
CA VAL A 240 4.92 8.01 1.41
C VAL A 240 4.40 7.65 2.79
N ILE A 241 4.13 6.37 3.04
CA ILE A 241 3.99 5.84 4.40
C ILE A 241 5.38 5.53 4.93
N ARG A 242 5.70 6.00 6.13
CA ARG A 242 7.02 5.87 6.74
C ARG A 242 6.90 5.27 8.12
N PRO A 243 7.70 4.25 8.48
CA PRO A 243 7.92 3.91 9.88
C PRO A 243 8.41 5.13 10.65
N VAL A 244 8.00 5.28 11.91
CA VAL A 244 8.35 6.47 12.72
C VAL A 244 9.86 6.65 12.84
N PHE A 245 10.62 5.55 12.92
CA PHE A 245 12.08 5.57 13.02
C PHE A 245 12.78 6.13 11.76
N PHE A 246 12.10 6.29 10.62
CA PHE A 246 12.68 6.97 9.45
C PHE A 246 12.92 8.45 9.70
N GLU A 247 12.05 9.10 10.49
CA GLU A 247 12.17 10.52 10.83
C GLU A 247 12.92 10.74 12.16
N PHE A 248 12.95 9.72 13.02
CA PHE A 248 13.58 9.77 14.34
C PHE A 248 14.58 8.61 14.54
N PRO A 249 15.61 8.47 13.68
CA PRO A 249 16.48 7.28 13.67
C PRO A 249 17.32 7.11 14.94
N HIS A 250 17.54 8.18 15.71
CA HIS A 250 18.30 8.15 16.97
C HIS A 250 17.42 7.91 18.20
N ASP A 251 16.10 7.83 18.03
CA ASP A 251 15.17 7.51 19.09
C ASP A 251 14.84 6.01 19.07
N HIS A 252 15.53 5.24 19.90
CA HIS A 252 15.40 3.77 19.93
C HIS A 252 14.00 3.31 20.33
N ALA A 253 13.21 4.15 21.00
CA ALA A 253 11.82 3.82 21.32
C ALA A 253 10.94 3.69 20.06
N THR A 254 11.38 4.26 18.94
CA THR A 254 10.64 4.22 17.67
C THR A 254 10.79 2.94 16.87
N TYR A 255 11.75 2.07 17.23
CA TYR A 255 12.08 0.89 16.42
C TYR A 255 11.01 -0.21 16.52
N ASN A 256 10.22 -0.23 17.60
CA ASN A 256 9.16 -1.22 17.83
C ASN A 256 7.74 -0.63 17.70
N LEU A 257 7.58 0.45 16.94
CA LEU A 257 6.31 1.15 16.77
C LEU A 257 5.54 0.68 15.52
N GLY A 258 5.38 -0.64 15.36
CA GLY A 258 4.82 -1.24 14.14
C GLY A 258 3.38 -0.83 13.79
N TYR A 259 2.61 -0.32 14.76
CA TYR A 259 1.20 0.05 14.59
C TYR A 259 0.95 1.57 14.55
N GLN A 260 1.99 2.39 14.52
CA GLN A 260 1.89 3.82 14.23
C GLN A 260 2.87 4.17 13.11
N PHE A 261 2.46 5.02 12.20
CA PHE A 261 3.24 5.34 11.01
C PHE A 261 3.04 6.80 10.63
N MET A 262 3.86 7.29 9.71
CA MET A 262 3.78 8.66 9.24
C MET A 262 3.39 8.74 7.77
N TRP A 263 2.65 9.80 7.41
CA TRP A 263 2.57 10.30 6.04
C TRP A 263 3.62 11.37 5.84
N GLY A 264 4.62 11.04 5.02
CA GLY A 264 5.82 11.86 4.90
C GLY A 264 6.43 12.11 6.27
N LYS A 265 7.04 13.29 6.44
CA LYS A 265 7.73 13.68 7.67
C LYS A 265 6.87 14.41 8.70
N SER A 266 5.57 14.61 8.45
CA SER A 266 4.80 15.66 9.14
C SER A 266 3.46 15.24 9.73
N MET A 267 2.95 14.05 9.41
CA MET A 267 1.66 13.59 9.93
C MET A 267 1.84 12.20 10.51
N LEU A 268 1.62 12.04 11.82
CA LEU A 268 1.63 10.76 12.52
C LEU A 268 0.20 10.21 12.60
N ILE A 269 0.04 8.94 12.25
CA ILE A 269 -1.21 8.19 12.29
C ILE A 269 -1.05 7.06 13.31
N ALA A 270 -1.99 6.98 14.26
CA ALA A 270 -2.03 5.95 15.30
C ALA A 270 -3.44 5.33 15.35
N PRO A 271 -3.72 4.31 14.52
CA PRO A 271 -5.03 3.69 14.42
C PRO A 271 -5.39 2.84 15.67
N VAL A 272 -6.69 2.64 15.89
CA VAL A 272 -7.18 1.60 16.80
C VAL A 272 -7.21 0.28 16.03
N VAL A 273 -6.42 -0.69 16.48
CA VAL A 273 -6.24 -1.99 15.81
C VAL A 273 -6.70 -3.19 16.63
N LYS A 274 -7.35 -2.94 17.79
CA LYS A 274 -7.87 -3.98 18.69
C LYS A 274 -9.35 -3.78 18.98
N GLY A 275 -10.11 -4.87 19.03
CA GLY A 275 -11.55 -4.85 19.32
C GLY A 275 -11.87 -4.37 20.74
N GLY A 276 -13.04 -3.77 20.91
CA GLY A 276 -13.51 -3.20 22.18
C GLY A 276 -12.72 -1.98 22.68
N THR A 277 -11.72 -1.51 21.92
CA THR A 277 -10.81 -0.45 22.36
C THR A 277 -11.38 0.94 22.08
N LYS A 278 -11.39 1.78 23.11
CA LYS A 278 -11.88 3.18 23.03
C LYS A 278 -10.77 4.23 23.06
N SER A 279 -9.56 3.87 23.45
CA SER A 279 -8.38 4.74 23.50
C SER A 279 -7.12 3.95 23.13
N VAL A 280 -6.14 4.63 22.53
CA VAL A 280 -4.83 4.05 22.20
C VAL A 280 -3.74 4.84 22.91
N ARG A 281 -2.71 4.14 23.36
CA ARG A 281 -1.49 4.77 23.84
C ARG A 281 -0.60 5.04 22.63
N VAL A 282 -0.23 6.31 22.43
CA VAL A 282 0.60 6.75 21.31
C VAL A 282 1.96 7.19 21.85
N TYR A 283 3.03 6.75 21.20
CA TYR A 283 4.36 7.30 21.45
C TYR A 283 4.57 8.52 20.56
N LEU A 284 4.86 9.67 21.17
CA LEU A 284 5.19 10.90 20.48
C LEU A 284 6.70 11.16 20.65
N PRO A 285 7.51 11.02 19.58
CA PRO A 285 8.92 11.39 19.62
C PRO A 285 9.11 12.88 19.98
N ASN A 286 10.31 13.24 20.41
CA ASN A 286 10.62 14.63 20.76
C ASN A 286 10.29 15.61 19.61
N GLY A 287 9.43 16.58 19.88
CA GLY A 287 8.92 17.53 18.89
C GLY A 287 7.59 18.14 19.32
N ALA A 288 7.05 19.04 18.49
CA ALA A 288 5.73 19.63 18.67
C ALA A 288 4.69 18.84 17.86
N TRP A 289 3.64 18.33 18.53
CA TRP A 289 2.62 17.49 17.92
C TRP A 289 1.22 18.10 18.11
N TYR A 290 0.60 18.51 17.01
CA TYR A 290 -0.73 19.12 17.03
C TYR A 290 -1.77 18.13 16.51
N SER A 291 -2.90 18.02 17.20
CA SER A 291 -4.06 17.32 16.65
C SER A 291 -4.56 18.03 15.38
N LEU A 292 -4.77 17.29 14.29
CA LEU A 292 -5.39 17.79 13.05
C LEU A 292 -6.93 17.74 13.12
N TYR A 293 -7.49 17.18 14.18
CA TYR A 293 -8.90 17.26 14.55
C TYR A 293 -9.11 18.18 15.76
N ASP A 294 -10.36 18.59 15.98
CA ASP A 294 -10.81 19.43 17.11
C ASP A 294 -10.82 18.67 18.45
N TYR A 295 -9.73 17.98 18.77
CA TYR A 295 -9.46 17.42 20.10
C TYR A 295 -8.24 18.14 20.68
N ASN A 296 -8.35 18.60 21.93
CA ASN A 296 -7.26 19.27 22.66
C ASN A 296 -6.27 18.24 23.21
N TYR A 297 -5.43 17.67 22.34
CA TYR A 297 -4.23 16.92 22.76
C TYR A 297 -3.00 17.55 22.11
N GLY A 298 -2.02 17.95 22.94
CA GLY A 298 -0.66 18.25 22.50
C GLY A 298 -0.29 19.73 22.28
N GLU A 299 -0.60 20.64 23.20
CA GLU A 299 0.02 21.98 23.13
C GLU A 299 1.38 22.01 23.82
N TRP A 300 2.44 21.80 23.05
CA TRP A 300 3.76 22.36 23.34
C TRP A 300 3.95 23.59 22.45
N ILE A 301 3.96 24.76 23.07
CA ILE A 301 4.10 26.06 22.41
C ILE A 301 5.59 26.38 22.33
N LEU A 302 6.12 26.49 21.12
CA LEU A 302 7.45 27.05 20.91
C LEU A 302 7.33 28.57 20.80
N SER A 303 8.15 29.31 21.56
CA SER A 303 8.20 30.78 21.48
C SER A 303 8.87 31.28 20.20
N GLU A 304 9.71 30.44 19.58
CA GLU A 304 10.39 30.69 18.32
C GLU A 304 10.51 29.36 17.55
N GLY A 305 10.43 29.40 16.22
CA GLY A 305 10.50 28.18 15.42
C GLY A 305 10.46 28.41 13.92
N THR A 306 10.78 27.36 13.17
CA THR A 306 10.64 27.35 11.71
C THR A 306 9.92 26.10 11.24
N ALA A 307 9.07 26.23 10.24
CA ALA A 307 8.44 25.10 9.56
C ALA A 307 8.70 25.18 8.05
N LYS A 308 8.78 24.02 7.39
CA LYS A 308 8.96 23.92 5.94
C LYS A 308 8.00 22.89 5.35
N GLY A 309 7.42 23.22 4.21
CA GLY A 309 6.53 22.34 3.45
C GLY A 309 6.77 22.48 1.95
N PHE A 310 6.10 21.64 1.18
CA PHE A 310 6.11 21.71 -0.28
C PHE A 310 4.75 21.29 -0.84
N LEU A 311 4.45 21.75 -2.06
CA LEU A 311 3.26 21.37 -2.82
C LEU A 311 3.67 21.14 -4.27
N TYR A 312 3.30 19.97 -4.78
CA TYR A 312 3.29 19.67 -6.21
C TYR A 312 1.85 19.66 -6.71
N TRP A 313 1.66 20.17 -7.92
CA TRP A 313 0.35 20.19 -8.58
C TRP A 313 0.51 19.98 -10.08
N ASP A 314 -0.34 19.17 -10.69
CA ASP A 314 -0.38 18.96 -12.14
C ASP A 314 -1.82 18.74 -12.61
N ASP A 315 -2.01 18.24 -13.84
CA ASP A 315 -3.32 17.94 -14.40
C ASP A 315 -3.96 16.64 -13.86
N GLY A 316 -3.26 15.91 -13.00
CA GLY A 316 -3.74 14.69 -12.35
C GLY A 316 -3.79 13.44 -13.21
N GLU A 317 -3.56 13.53 -14.53
CA GLU A 317 -3.80 12.39 -15.42
C GLU A 317 -2.88 12.26 -16.64
N SER A 318 -2.06 13.25 -16.98
CA SER A 318 -1.14 13.11 -18.12
C SER A 318 0.02 12.16 -17.82
N ILE A 319 0.44 11.43 -18.85
CA ILE A 319 1.56 10.49 -18.80
C ILE A 319 2.87 11.27 -18.65
N ILE A 320 3.68 10.90 -17.65
CA ILE A 320 4.98 11.53 -17.40
C ILE A 320 6.07 10.73 -18.13
N HIS A 321 6.61 11.28 -19.22
CA HIS A 321 7.77 10.73 -19.91
C HIS A 321 9.10 11.23 -19.33
N SER A 322 9.15 12.52 -18.97
CA SER A 322 10.26 13.15 -18.24
C SER A 322 9.71 14.31 -17.41
N TYR A 323 10.23 14.49 -16.19
CA TYR A 323 9.89 15.65 -15.37
C TYR A 323 10.47 16.97 -15.90
N ASP A 324 11.45 16.93 -16.80
CA ASP A 324 12.00 18.15 -17.41
C ASP A 324 10.95 18.81 -18.31
N THR A 325 10.25 18.00 -19.11
CA THR A 325 9.25 18.46 -20.09
C THR A 325 7.82 18.41 -19.58
N TYR A 326 7.54 17.63 -18.53
CA TYR A 326 6.20 17.52 -17.96
C TYR A 326 5.73 18.85 -17.33
N LYS A 327 4.47 19.20 -17.57
CA LYS A 327 3.85 20.43 -17.05
C LYS A 327 3.33 20.19 -15.63
N TYR A 328 3.95 20.83 -14.65
CA TYR A 328 3.52 20.82 -13.24
C TYR A 328 4.00 22.08 -12.52
N CYS A 329 3.41 22.35 -11.37
CA CYS A 329 3.76 23.42 -10.46
C CYS A 329 4.50 22.87 -9.24
N HIS A 330 5.44 23.66 -8.71
CA HIS A 330 6.13 23.32 -7.46
C HIS A 330 6.33 24.58 -6.62
N TRP A 331 5.86 24.52 -5.38
CA TRP A 331 6.09 25.55 -4.37
C TRP A 331 6.73 24.97 -3.12
N GLU A 332 7.65 25.74 -2.54
CA GLU A 332 8.21 25.51 -1.22
C GLU A 332 7.66 26.56 -0.24
N PHE A 333 7.23 26.11 0.94
CA PHE A 333 6.71 26.96 1.99
C PHE A 333 7.73 27.04 3.12
N LYS A 334 7.96 28.23 3.65
CA LYS A 334 8.78 28.45 4.84
C LYS A 334 8.01 29.34 5.81
N TYR A 335 7.77 28.82 7.00
CA TYR A 335 7.23 29.58 8.13
C TYR A 335 8.36 29.88 9.11
N LYS A 336 8.39 31.08 9.66
CA LYS A 336 9.27 31.45 10.77
C LYS A 336 8.51 32.32 11.76
N VAL A 337 8.65 32.02 13.04
CA VAL A 337 8.21 32.86 14.16
C VAL A 337 9.40 33.13 15.07
N ASP A 338 9.60 34.40 15.39
CA ASP A 338 10.58 34.87 16.38
C ASP A 338 10.00 36.03 17.20
N LYS A 339 10.77 36.55 18.16
CA LYS A 339 10.36 37.70 19.00
C LYS A 339 9.85 38.93 18.24
N ASN A 340 10.18 39.10 16.95
CA ASN A 340 9.77 40.25 16.16
C ASN A 340 8.49 40.01 15.33
N GLY A 341 7.95 38.79 15.35
CA GLY A 341 6.72 38.41 14.65
C GLY A 341 6.84 37.09 13.90
N ALA A 342 5.83 36.82 13.07
CA ALA A 342 5.76 35.61 12.27
C ALA A 342 5.59 35.93 10.78
N ALA A 343 6.18 35.09 9.92
CA ALA A 343 6.15 35.25 8.48
C ALA A 343 6.05 33.90 7.76
N LEU A 344 5.11 33.80 6.82
CA LEU A 344 5.02 32.73 5.84
C LEU A 344 5.57 33.23 4.49
N THR A 345 6.60 32.56 3.98
CA THR A 345 7.17 32.81 2.65
C THR A 345 6.86 31.63 1.74
N ILE A 346 6.38 31.94 0.53
CA ILE A 346 6.09 30.95 -0.51
C ILE A 346 7.05 31.18 -1.67
N HIS A 347 7.87 30.17 -1.98
CA HIS A 347 8.81 30.21 -3.09
C HIS A 347 8.28 29.36 -4.24
N THR A 348 7.95 29.99 -5.36
CA THR A 348 7.63 29.27 -6.59
C THR A 348 8.91 28.72 -7.20
N LYS A 349 9.08 27.40 -7.15
CA LYS A 349 10.24 26.70 -7.73
C LYS A 349 10.02 26.33 -9.18
N ARG A 350 8.75 26.08 -9.56
CA ARG A 350 8.32 25.87 -10.95
C ARG A 350 6.93 26.48 -11.14
N SER A 351 6.82 27.39 -12.10
CA SER A 351 5.56 28.07 -12.44
C SER A 351 4.55 27.11 -13.06
N CYS A 352 3.27 27.38 -12.82
CA CYS A 352 2.17 26.62 -13.43
C CYS A 352 2.03 26.95 -14.92
N ASP A 353 2.48 26.05 -15.78
CA ASP A 353 2.13 26.04 -17.21
C ASP A 353 1.11 24.92 -17.50
N VAL A 354 0.13 24.78 -16.61
CA VAL A 354 -1.01 23.87 -16.75
C VAL A 354 -2.22 24.73 -17.13
N SER A 355 -2.74 24.54 -18.34
CA SER A 355 -3.86 25.34 -18.84
C SER A 355 -5.10 25.14 -17.94
N HIS A 356 -5.88 26.22 -17.75
CA HIS A 356 -7.15 26.21 -17.02
C HIS A 356 -7.11 26.00 -15.49
N ILE A 357 -5.94 26.11 -14.85
CA ILE A 357 -5.84 26.00 -13.39
C ILE A 357 -5.53 27.36 -12.76
N SER A 358 -6.44 27.85 -11.90
CA SER A 358 -6.20 28.96 -10.97
C SER A 358 -6.21 28.41 -9.55
N ILE A 359 -5.07 28.46 -8.87
CA ILE A 359 -4.94 28.03 -7.46
C ILE A 359 -4.79 29.29 -6.61
N GLY A 360 -5.76 29.51 -5.73
CA GLY A 360 -5.75 30.57 -4.74
C GLY A 360 -5.57 30.03 -3.32
N ILE A 361 -4.98 30.84 -2.45
CA ILE A 361 -4.93 30.57 -1.01
C ILE A 361 -6.08 31.33 -0.37
N ASN A 362 -7.11 30.61 0.05
CA ASN A 362 -8.29 31.22 0.68
C ASN A 362 -8.15 31.31 2.21
N HIS A 363 -7.33 30.45 2.81
CA HIS A 363 -7.19 30.37 4.26
C HIS A 363 -5.80 29.88 4.64
N VAL A 364 -5.24 30.44 5.71
CA VAL A 364 -4.01 29.99 6.35
C VAL A 364 -4.31 29.76 7.83
N THR A 365 -4.05 28.54 8.30
CA THR A 365 -4.13 28.20 9.73
C THR A 365 -2.72 27.97 10.26
N VAL A 366 -2.34 28.69 11.31
CA VAL A 366 -1.13 28.42 12.07
C VAL A 366 -1.53 27.82 13.41
N LYS A 367 -0.99 26.63 13.72
CA LYS A 367 -1.13 26.02 15.04
C LYS A 367 0.15 26.23 15.83
N GLY A 368 0.02 26.52 17.12
CA GLY A 368 1.15 26.78 18.01
C GLY A 368 1.47 28.25 18.29
N GLU A 369 0.61 29.20 17.89
CA GLU A 369 0.80 30.63 18.17
C GLU A 369 -0.26 31.20 19.13
N ARG A 370 0.18 32.11 20.01
CA ARG A 370 -0.68 33.13 20.65
C ARG A 370 -0.42 34.47 19.96
N GLY A 371 -1.12 34.79 18.86
CA GLY A 371 -0.98 36.09 18.20
C GLY A 371 -1.69 36.18 16.85
N GLN A 372 -2.11 37.39 16.47
CA GLN A 372 -2.73 37.67 15.18
C GLN A 372 -1.67 37.68 14.06
N ILE A 373 -1.93 36.94 12.98
CA ILE A 373 -1.14 36.95 11.75
C ILE A 373 -1.54 38.19 10.93
N LYS A 374 -0.57 39.01 10.52
CA LYS A 374 -0.75 39.93 9.38
C LYS A 374 -0.49 39.15 8.10
N LEU A 375 -1.51 39.02 7.26
CA LEU A 375 -1.40 38.49 5.90
C LEU A 375 -0.73 39.49 4.96
#